data_AF-A0AAC9AI44-F1
#
_entry.id   AF-A0AAC9AI44-F1
#
_cell.length_a   1.000
_cell.length_b   1.000
_cell.length_c   1.000
_cell.angle_alpha   90.00
_cell.angle_beta   90.00
_cell.angle_gamma   90.00
#
_symmetry.space_group_name_H-M   'P 1'
#
loop_
_entity.id
_entity.type
_entity.pdbx_description
1 polymer ?
#
loop_
_entity_poly.entity_id
_entity_poly.type
_entity_poly.pdbx_seq_one_letter_code
_entity_poly.pdbx_strand_id
1 'polypeptide(L)' 'MRKSRLSWHKQSKLIELFVAGMTARTASESVNINKNTSAYYFYRLGGLAFF' A
#
# COMPACT_ATOMS: atom_id res chain seq x y z
N MET A 1 1.19 1.02 -15.15
CA MET A 1 1.62 2.01 -14.12
C MET A 1 2.89 2.67 -14.62
N ARG A 2 2.97 4.02 -14.64
CA ARG A 2 4.29 4.68 -14.63
C ARG A 2 5.02 4.14 -13.38
N LYS A 3 6.29 3.72 -13.50
CA LYS A 3 6.96 2.97 -12.41
C LYS A 3 6.76 3.69 -11.07
N SER A 4 6.23 2.97 -10.09
CA SER A 4 6.16 3.48 -8.72
C SER A 4 7.57 3.83 -8.25
N ARG A 5 7.71 4.96 -7.55
CA ARG A 5 8.98 5.35 -6.92
C ARG A 5 9.31 4.49 -5.70
N LEU A 6 8.40 3.61 -5.29
CA LEU A 6 8.64 2.65 -4.21
C LEU A 6 9.64 1.59 -4.64
N SER A 7 10.57 1.25 -3.76
CA SER A 7 11.43 0.08 -3.96
C SER A 7 10.58 -1.19 -4.09
N TRP A 8 11.12 -2.19 -4.80
CA TRP A 8 10.47 -3.48 -4.98
C TRP A 8 10.04 -4.11 -3.64
N HIS A 9 10.92 -4.05 -2.64
CA HIS A 9 10.67 -4.60 -1.31
C HIS A 9 9.44 -3.97 -0.63
N LYS A 10 9.30 -2.64 -0.72
CA LYS A 10 8.13 -1.92 -0.17
C LYS A 10 6.85 -2.27 -0.92
N GLN A 11 6.92 -2.42 -2.25
CA GLN A 11 5.76 -2.83 -3.05
C GLN A 11 5.30 -4.24 -2.69
N SER A 12 6.23 -5.19 -2.59
CA SER A 12 5.94 -6.57 -2.18
C SER A 12 5.26 -6.62 -0.82
N LYS A 13 5.76 -5.85 0.15
CA LYS A 13 5.17 -5.78 1.49
C LYS A 13 3.76 -5.16 1.49
N LEU A 14 3.51 -4.13 0.68
CA LEU A 14 2.17 -3.56 0.52
C LEU A 14 1.18 -4.56 -0.08
N ILE A 15 1.61 -5.36 -1.07
CA ILE A 15 0.77 -6.41 -1.66
C ILE A 15 0.47 -7.50 -0.62
N GLU A 16 1.48 -7.94 0.14
CA GLU A 16 1.29 -8.93 1.21
C GLU A 16 0.27 -8.46 2.26
N LEU A 17 0.41 -7.21 2.72
CA LEU A 17 -0.51 -6.61 3.70
C LEU A 17 -1.91 -6.41 3.10
N PHE A 18 -2.01 -6.05 1.83
CA PHE A 18 -3.28 -5.93 1.12
C PHE A 18 -4.00 -7.29 1.03
N VAL A 19 -3.30 -8.35 0.64
CA VAL A 19 -3.84 -9.73 0.58
C VAL A 19 -4.23 -10.23 1.98
N ALA A 20 -3.49 -9.83 3.01
CA ALA A 20 -3.82 -10.11 4.41
C ALA A 20 -5.01 -9.28 4.96
N GLY A 21 -5.64 -8.42 4.15
CA GLY A 21 -6.80 -7.63 4.54
C GLY A 21 -6.47 -6.47 5.49
N MET A 22 -5.20 -6.07 5.59
CA MET A 22 -4.80 -4.90 6.39
C MET A 22 -5.33 -3.61 5.79
N THR A 23 -5.51 -2.58 6.61
CA THR A 23 -5.87 -1.25 6.11
C THR A 23 -4.65 -0.55 5.50
N ALA A 24 -4.87 0.37 4.56
CA ALA A 24 -3.80 1.19 3.98
C ALA A 24 -3.05 2.01 5.05
N ARG A 25 -3.74 2.40 6.13
CA ARG A 25 -3.15 3.12 7.27
C ARG A 25 -2.12 2.26 7.99
N THR A 26 -2.52 1.07 8.44
CA THR A 26 -1.64 0.11 9.10
C THR A 26 -0.47 -0.32 8.21
N ALA A 27 -0.74 -0.48 6.91
CA ALA A 27 0.31 -0.81 5.95
C ALA A 27 1.32 0.33 5.75
N SER A 28 0.89 1.60 5.83
CA SER A 28 1.78 2.74 5.71
C SER A 28 2.76 2.85 6.88
N GLU A 29 2.28 2.55 8.09
CA GLU A 29 3.09 2.51 9.31
C GLU A 29 4.07 1.34 9.27
N SER A 30 3.58 0.15 8.87
CA SER A 30 4.40 -1.07 8.79
C SER A 30 5.52 -0.99 7.74
N VAL A 31 5.26 -0.37 6.59
CA VAL A 31 6.24 -0.25 5.49
C VAL A 31 7.05 1.05 5.57
N ASN A 32 6.73 1.91 6.55
CA ASN A 32 7.30 3.24 6.74
C ASN A 32 7.26 4.06 5.43
N ILE A 33 6.03 4.33 4.97
CA ILE A 33 5.75 5.16 3.78
C ILE A 33 4.66 6.17 4.10
N ASN A 34 4.53 7.18 3.25
CA ASN A 34 3.45 8.15 3.39
C ASN A 34 2.07 7.47 3.28
N LYS A 35 1.17 7.78 4.22
CA LYS A 35 -0.21 7.26 4.26
C LYS A 35 -0.98 7.46 2.95
N ASN A 36 -0.80 8.60 2.28
CA ASN A 36 -1.46 8.89 1.00
C ASN A 36 -0.91 8.00 -0.11
N THR A 37 0.38 7.69 -0.07
CA THR A 37 1.00 6.75 -1.02
C THR A 37 0.46 5.34 -0.81
N SER A 38 0.34 4.89 0.45
CA SER A 38 -0.26 3.59 0.78
C SER A 38 -1.72 3.52 0.34
N ALA A 39 -2.53 4.53 0.67
CA ALA A 39 -3.94 4.61 0.27
C ALA A 39 -4.10 4.61 -1.25
N TYR A 40 -3.29 5.41 -1.97
CA TYR A 40 -3.28 5.41 -3.42
C TYR A 40 -2.91 4.03 -4.00
N TYR A 41 -1.94 3.35 -3.39
CA TYR A 41 -1.52 2.02 -3.84
C TYR A 41 -2.63 0.98 -3.65
N PHE A 42 -3.29 0.98 -2.50
CA PHE A 42 -4.41 0.07 -2.18
C PHE A 42 -5.62 0.31 -3.08
N TYR A 43 -5.97 1.57 -3.34
CA TYR A 43 -7.00 1.94 -4.31
C TYR A 43 -6.70 1.38 -5.70
N ARG A 44 -5.44 1.43 -6.14
CA ARG A 44 -5.00 0.90 -7.44
C ARG A 44 -4.97 -0.63 -7.49
N LEU A 45 -4.80 -1.30 -6.35
CA LEU A 45 -4.93 -2.77 -6.22
C LEU A 45 -6.40 -3.24 -6.23
N GLY A 46 -7.36 -2.31 -6.21
CA GLY A 46 -8.79 -2.63 -6.20
C GLY A 46 -9.43 -2.64 -4.80
N GLY A 47 -8.68 -2.24 -3.77
CA GLY A 47 -9.24 -2.03 -2.44
C GLY A 47 -9.87 -0.67 -2.31
N LEU A 48 -11.19 -0.60 -2.16
CA LEU A 48 -11.86 0.57 -1.58
C LEU A 48 -11.45 0.65 -0.10
N ALA A 49 -10.28 1.21 0.17
CA ALA A 49 -9.80 1.44 1.51
C ALA A 49 -10.69 2.49 2.18
N PHE A 50 -11.56 2.06 3.11
CA PHE A 50 -12.20 2.94 4.07
C PHE A 50 -11.11 3.66 4.90
N PHE A 51 -11.32 4.96 5.12
CA PHE A 51 -10.35 6.00 5.49
C PHE A 51 -9.62 5.83 6.83
#